data_AF-A0A4U2Q141-F1
#
_entry.id   AF-A0A4U2Q141-F1
#
_cell.length_a   1.000
_cell.length_b   1.000
_cell.length_c   1.000
_cell.angle_alpha   90.00
_cell.angle_beta   90.00
_cell.angle_gamma   90.00
#
_symmetry.space_group_name_H-M   'P 1'
#
loop_
_entity.id
_entity.type
_entity.pdbx_description
1 polymer ?
#
loop_
_entity_poly.entity_id
_entity_poly.type
_entity_poly.pdbx_seq_one_letter_code
_entity_poly.pdbx_strand_id
1 'polypeptide(L)'
;MHQNTDKFKSKFCQWSQANLPLNSVNKFTNSLTQVLNNHIADCDSRVQIMIRNLVDSENLNFSLISDELIVAPNDKRESLFVGVLMPSWDKGLSKICNDEYVYDAISWFFHFASQYVARSRMVDVMSSLNIVYGRSCDFRGDSLYNLTIPKDERVKDDFTLAFMRETKIRFHYEYGARERSLIFWVNKINALDPFIHRIFFNYINACKLYDGQFDEEAITSLDKTVDVIQQYARERMSINGTNNQRELTLNAFGMTASEKVLLTRLYDLRNFFGGHPSMSKWWDLSEIFEGDIESLFEVVKRLIYKIVLHENNNRVIEKNPSSWSEWFEEHSMMLWETVWFEKIEKHIR
;
A
#
# COMPACT_ATOMS: atom_id res chain seq x y z
N MET A 1 -7.40 27.75 -1.79
CA MET A 1 -7.69 26.63 -0.88
C MET A 1 -8.25 25.50 -1.74
N HIS A 2 -7.54 24.37 -1.80
CA HIS A 2 -7.87 23.27 -2.71
C HIS A 2 -9.18 22.58 -2.31
N GLN A 3 -10.05 22.31 -3.29
CA GLN A 3 -11.37 21.68 -3.11
C GLN A 3 -11.33 20.38 -2.29
N ASN A 4 -10.25 19.60 -2.40
CA ASN A 4 -10.06 18.36 -1.64
C ASN A 4 -9.80 18.62 -0.15
N THR A 5 -8.98 19.60 0.19
CA THR A 5 -8.66 19.92 1.60
C THR A 5 -9.87 20.47 2.34
N ASP A 6 -10.71 21.27 1.68
CA ASP A 6 -11.96 21.76 2.27
C ASP A 6 -12.96 20.62 2.50
N LYS A 7 -13.09 19.70 1.54
CA LYS A 7 -13.93 18.50 1.68
C LYS A 7 -13.43 17.60 2.79
N PHE A 8 -12.11 17.40 2.89
CA PHE A 8 -11.45 16.66 3.96
C PHE A 8 -11.77 17.26 5.32
N LYS A 9 -11.52 18.57 5.48
CA LYS A 9 -11.81 19.30 6.71
C LYS A 9 -13.27 19.17 7.10
N SER A 10 -14.19 19.34 6.14
CA SER A 10 -15.62 19.19 6.39
C SER A 10 -15.98 17.80 6.89
N LYS A 11 -15.39 16.74 6.31
CA LYS A 11 -15.63 15.35 6.73
C LYS A 11 -15.07 15.07 8.12
N PHE A 12 -13.87 15.55 8.41
CA PHE A 12 -13.27 15.35 9.72
C PHE A 12 -14.02 16.11 10.82
N CYS A 13 -14.45 17.35 10.56
CA CYS A 13 -15.32 18.10 11.46
C CYS A 13 -16.66 17.36 11.67
N GLN A 14 -17.29 16.83 10.62
CA GLN A 14 -18.54 16.05 10.75
C GLN A 14 -18.35 14.79 11.61
N TRP A 15 -17.25 14.06 11.40
CA TRP A 15 -16.90 12.91 12.24
C TRP A 15 -16.68 13.34 13.70
N SER A 16 -16.01 14.46 13.93
CA SER A 16 -15.73 14.95 15.30
C SER A 16 -17.01 15.28 16.07
N GLN A 17 -18.03 15.84 15.41
CA GLN A 17 -19.32 16.15 16.02
C GLN A 17 -20.06 14.92 16.55
N ALA A 18 -19.85 13.76 15.91
CA ALA A 18 -20.48 12.50 16.30
C ALA A 18 -19.68 11.71 17.35
N ASN A 19 -18.38 11.97 17.48
CA ASN A 19 -17.46 11.10 18.23
C ASN A 19 -16.71 11.77 19.38
N LEU A 20 -16.67 13.11 19.44
CA LEU A 20 -15.98 13.83 20.51
C LEU A 20 -16.96 14.44 21.53
N PRO A 21 -16.52 14.65 22.78
CA PRO A 21 -17.30 15.41 23.75
C PRO A 21 -17.63 16.83 23.28
N LEU A 22 -18.79 17.36 23.65
CA LEU A 22 -19.30 18.67 23.20
C LEU A 22 -18.28 19.81 23.40
N ASN A 23 -17.57 19.83 24.53
CA ASN A 23 -16.56 20.83 24.85
C ASN A 23 -15.34 20.77 23.92
N SER A 24 -14.99 19.58 23.42
CA SER A 24 -13.86 19.34 22.53
C SER A 24 -14.21 19.64 21.08
N VAL A 25 -15.46 19.38 20.65
CA VAL A 25 -15.95 19.69 19.29
C VAL A 25 -15.75 21.16 18.94
N ASN A 26 -16.02 22.07 19.89
CA ASN A 26 -15.84 23.51 19.67
C ASN A 26 -14.38 23.91 19.43
N LYS A 27 -13.42 23.16 19.98
CA LYS A 27 -11.98 23.39 19.82
C LYS A 27 -11.39 22.66 18.62
N PHE A 28 -12.04 21.59 18.17
CA PHE A 28 -11.56 20.72 17.10
C PHE A 28 -11.36 21.48 15.79
N THR A 29 -12.37 22.22 15.33
CA THR A 29 -12.31 22.94 14.04
C THR A 29 -11.16 23.96 13.99
N ASN A 30 -10.92 24.68 15.09
CA ASN A 30 -9.83 25.64 15.17
C ASN A 30 -8.46 24.94 15.14
N SER A 31 -8.30 23.87 15.93
CA SER A 31 -7.06 23.08 15.97
C SER A 31 -6.75 22.45 14.61
N LEU A 32 -7.76 21.82 13.98
CA LEU A 32 -7.62 21.24 12.64
C LEU A 32 -7.25 22.31 11.59
N THR A 33 -7.83 23.51 11.68
CA THR A 33 -7.49 24.62 10.76
C THR A 33 -6.03 25.05 10.93
N GLN A 34 -5.54 25.15 12.17
CA GLN A 34 -4.13 25.48 12.43
C GLN A 34 -3.19 24.38 11.92
N VAL A 35 -3.58 23.11 12.07
CA VAL A 35 -2.80 21.99 11.53
C VAL A 35 -2.72 22.07 10.01
N LEU A 36 -3.87 22.21 9.34
CA LEU A 36 -3.95 22.24 7.88
C LEU A 36 -3.21 23.43 7.26
N ASN A 37 -3.31 24.62 7.87
CA ASN A 37 -2.76 25.83 7.28
C ASN A 37 -1.28 26.07 7.59
N ASN A 38 -0.78 25.55 8.72
CA ASN A 38 0.57 25.88 9.20
C ASN A 38 1.42 24.61 9.42
N HIS A 39 0.93 23.69 10.25
CA HIS A 39 1.72 22.54 10.73
C HIS A 39 2.18 21.63 9.59
N ILE A 40 1.31 21.34 8.64
CA ILE A 40 1.62 20.44 7.53
C ILE A 40 2.75 21.02 6.66
N ALA A 41 2.73 22.32 6.39
CA ALA A 41 3.82 23.01 5.70
C ALA A 41 5.11 23.06 6.55
N ASP A 42 5.02 23.33 7.85
CA ASP A 42 6.18 23.32 8.75
C ASP A 42 6.86 21.95 8.80
N CYS A 43 6.09 20.86 8.66
CA CYS A 43 6.61 19.50 8.60
C CYS A 43 7.47 19.20 7.37
N ASP A 44 7.40 19.99 6.29
CA ASP A 44 8.28 19.79 5.12
C ASP A 44 9.75 20.05 5.43
N SER A 45 10.06 20.78 6.52
CA SER A 45 11.43 20.99 7.01
C SER A 45 12.04 19.76 7.70
N ARG A 46 11.28 18.68 7.87
CA ARG A 46 11.68 17.47 8.61
C ARG A 46 11.21 16.22 7.88
N VAL A 47 11.97 15.14 8.03
CA VAL A 47 11.60 13.83 7.49
C VAL A 47 11.71 12.77 8.58
N GLN A 48 10.84 11.78 8.54
CA GLN A 48 10.96 10.59 9.37
C GLN A 48 11.59 9.46 8.60
N ILE A 49 12.53 8.78 9.25
CA ILE A 49 13.10 7.51 8.81
C ILE A 49 12.37 6.41 9.57
N MET A 50 11.83 5.44 8.84
CA MET A 50 11.34 4.18 9.40
C MET A 50 12.18 3.03 8.84
N ILE A 51 12.71 2.18 9.71
CA ILE A 51 13.44 0.96 9.34
C ILE A 51 12.72 -0.24 9.96
N ARG A 52 12.44 -1.26 9.15
CA ARG A 52 11.79 -2.50 9.58
C ARG A 52 12.41 -3.71 8.89
N ASN A 53 12.36 -4.87 9.54
CA ASN A 53 12.63 -6.14 8.88
C ASN A 53 11.39 -6.64 8.12
N LEU A 54 11.64 -7.43 7.07
CA LEU A 54 10.62 -8.20 6.38
C LEU A 54 10.64 -9.64 6.90
N VAL A 55 9.48 -10.15 7.31
CA VAL A 55 9.26 -11.57 7.63
C VAL A 55 9.23 -12.37 6.32
N ASP A 56 9.62 -13.64 6.38
CA ASP A 56 9.68 -14.57 5.23
C ASP A 56 10.64 -14.09 4.13
N SER A 57 11.74 -13.45 4.54
CA SER A 57 12.75 -12.86 3.64
C SER A 57 14.14 -13.50 3.78
N GLU A 58 14.22 -14.65 4.45
CA GLU A 58 15.44 -15.40 4.67
C GLU A 58 16.11 -15.76 3.33
N ASN A 59 17.44 -15.71 3.29
CA ASN A 59 18.26 -16.03 2.12
C ASN A 59 18.11 -15.09 0.91
N LEU A 60 17.30 -14.03 1.00
CA LEU A 60 17.30 -12.97 -0.01
C LEU A 60 18.49 -12.05 0.22
N ASN A 61 19.40 -11.99 -0.76
CA ASN A 61 20.64 -11.23 -0.65
C ASN A 61 20.74 -10.21 -1.79
N PHE A 62 20.05 -9.08 -1.63
CA PHE A 62 20.20 -7.92 -2.52
C PHE A 62 20.25 -6.64 -1.70
N SER A 63 20.82 -5.58 -2.28
CA SER A 63 20.86 -4.26 -1.63
C SER A 63 20.43 -3.19 -2.61
N LEU A 64 19.45 -2.37 -2.27
CA LEU A 64 19.02 -1.21 -3.03
C LEU A 64 19.20 0.03 -2.16
N ILE A 65 19.83 1.07 -2.71
CA ILE A 65 19.92 2.39 -2.08
C ILE A 65 19.35 3.40 -3.06
N SER A 66 18.24 4.02 -2.70
CA SER A 66 17.67 5.20 -3.36
C SER A 66 17.49 6.33 -2.35
N ASP A 67 16.96 7.47 -2.80
CA ASP A 67 16.83 8.65 -1.95
C ASP A 67 15.75 8.47 -0.86
N GLU A 68 14.64 7.77 -1.17
CA GLU A 68 13.52 7.58 -0.24
C GLU A 68 13.38 6.15 0.31
N LEU A 69 14.21 5.21 -0.16
CA LEU A 69 14.11 3.79 0.13
C LEU A 69 15.50 3.16 0.17
N ILE A 70 15.75 2.37 1.22
CA ILE A 70 16.91 1.49 1.31
C ILE A 70 16.40 0.09 1.60
N VAL A 71 16.90 -0.91 0.89
CA VAL A 71 16.62 -2.31 1.17
C VAL A 71 17.92 -3.06 1.24
N ALA A 72 18.15 -3.84 2.29
CA ALA A 72 19.36 -4.65 2.38
C ALA A 72 19.23 -5.74 3.46
N PRO A 73 19.92 -6.88 3.35
CA PRO A 73 19.92 -7.89 4.42
C PRO A 73 20.61 -7.37 5.68
N ASN A 74 20.29 -7.91 6.86
CA ASN A 74 21.15 -7.70 8.03
C ASN A 74 22.53 -8.37 7.83
N ASP A 75 23.48 -8.03 8.72
CA ASP A 75 24.83 -8.60 8.74
C ASP A 75 24.86 -10.14 8.72
N LYS A 76 23.90 -10.78 9.38
CA LYS A 76 23.73 -12.24 9.42
C LYS A 76 22.97 -12.84 8.24
N ARG A 77 22.39 -12.03 7.36
CA ARG A 77 21.54 -12.44 6.22
C ARG A 77 20.33 -13.29 6.60
N GLU A 78 19.82 -13.09 7.81
CA GLU A 78 18.64 -13.76 8.33
C GLU A 78 17.36 -13.09 7.81
N SER A 79 17.37 -11.78 7.58
CA SER A 79 16.22 -11.05 7.05
C SER A 79 16.64 -9.83 6.25
N LEU A 80 15.80 -9.46 5.29
CA LEU A 80 15.86 -8.16 4.62
C LEU A 80 15.28 -7.08 5.51
N PHE A 81 15.95 -5.95 5.52
CA PHE A 81 15.48 -4.72 6.12
C PHE A 81 15.09 -3.72 5.05
N VAL A 82 14.03 -2.98 5.31
CA VAL A 82 13.52 -1.90 4.47
C VAL A 82 13.50 -0.62 5.31
N GLY A 83 14.30 0.34 4.88
CA GLY A 83 14.31 1.71 5.36
C GLY A 83 13.51 2.57 4.41
N VAL A 84 12.66 3.47 4.92
CA VAL A 84 11.88 4.41 4.12
C VAL A 84 11.90 5.79 4.74
N LEU A 85 11.85 6.81 3.89
CA LEU A 85 11.53 8.17 4.30
C LEU A 85 10.02 8.40 4.25
N MET A 86 9.46 9.13 5.22
CA MET A 86 8.03 9.50 5.27
C MET A 86 7.84 10.89 5.88
N PRO A 87 6.71 11.57 5.61
CA PRO A 87 6.43 12.89 6.20
C PRO A 87 6.33 12.80 7.72
N SER A 88 6.58 13.93 8.38
CA SER A 88 6.58 14.05 9.84
C SER A 88 5.28 14.62 10.43
N TRP A 89 4.15 14.39 9.76
CA TRP A 89 2.88 15.07 10.08
C TRP A 89 2.38 14.84 11.52
N ASP A 90 2.72 13.71 12.14
CA ASP A 90 2.35 13.39 13.52
C ASP A 90 3.21 14.11 14.60
N LYS A 91 4.31 14.79 14.23
CA LYS A 91 5.28 15.33 15.21
C LYS A 91 5.03 16.80 15.54
N GLY A 92 4.79 17.07 16.83
CA GLY A 92 4.66 18.43 17.38
C GLY A 92 3.22 18.92 17.52
N LEU A 93 2.24 18.06 17.24
CA LEU A 93 0.81 18.38 17.34
C LEU A 93 0.35 18.79 18.75
N SER A 94 1.06 18.37 19.81
CA SER A 94 0.75 18.72 21.19
C SER A 94 0.91 20.22 21.49
N LYS A 95 1.65 20.95 20.65
CA LYS A 95 1.76 22.42 20.74
C LYS A 95 0.55 23.15 20.16
N ILE A 96 -0.25 22.47 19.34
CA ILE A 96 -1.41 23.02 18.62
C ILE A 96 -2.70 22.56 19.31
N CYS A 97 -2.77 21.28 19.66
CA CYS A 97 -3.93 20.65 20.26
C CYS A 97 -3.74 20.52 21.77
N ASN A 98 -4.28 21.46 22.54
CA ASN A 98 -4.19 21.45 24.01
C ASN A 98 -5.27 20.58 24.68
N ASP A 99 -6.32 20.21 23.95
CA ASP A 99 -7.40 19.36 24.43
C ASP A 99 -7.10 17.90 24.08
N GLU A 100 -7.13 16.99 25.07
CA GLU A 100 -6.72 15.59 24.92
C GLU A 100 -7.50 14.87 23.82
N TYR A 101 -8.84 14.97 23.81
CA TYR A 101 -9.67 14.34 22.79
C TYR A 101 -9.40 14.88 21.38
N VAL A 102 -9.13 16.18 21.26
CA VAL A 102 -8.78 16.80 19.97
C VAL A 102 -7.39 16.34 19.53
N TYR A 103 -6.42 16.33 20.44
CA TYR A 103 -5.07 15.87 20.19
C TYR A 103 -5.06 14.41 19.72
N ASP A 104 -5.76 13.51 20.42
CA ASP A 104 -5.82 12.10 20.06
C ASP A 104 -6.42 11.90 18.67
N ALA A 105 -7.58 12.52 18.39
CA ALA A 105 -8.23 12.40 17.09
C ALA A 105 -7.32 12.88 15.94
N ILE A 106 -6.76 14.08 16.06
CA ILE A 106 -5.90 14.69 15.03
C ILE A 106 -4.59 13.90 14.90
N SER A 107 -3.94 13.59 16.03
CA SER A 107 -2.65 12.89 16.04
C SER A 107 -2.75 11.47 15.49
N TRP A 108 -3.82 10.74 15.79
CA TRP A 108 -4.05 9.41 15.22
C TRP A 108 -4.21 9.47 13.71
N PHE A 109 -5.00 10.43 13.20
CA PHE A 109 -5.16 10.58 11.75
C PHE A 109 -3.80 10.82 11.07
N PHE A 110 -3.03 11.81 11.54
CA PHE A 110 -1.74 12.15 10.93
C PHE A 110 -0.66 11.08 11.16
N HIS A 111 -0.76 10.32 12.26
CA HIS A 111 0.05 9.13 12.48
C HIS A 111 -0.23 8.08 11.39
N PHE A 112 -1.49 7.69 11.20
CA PHE A 112 -1.85 6.70 10.19
C PHE A 112 -1.60 7.19 8.76
N ALA A 113 -1.77 8.48 8.48
CA ALA A 113 -1.42 9.08 7.20
C ALA A 113 0.09 8.99 6.90
N SER A 114 0.94 9.28 7.89
CA SER A 114 2.40 9.15 7.73
C SER A 114 2.80 7.67 7.59
N GLN A 115 2.19 6.79 8.37
CA GLN A 115 2.40 5.33 8.28
C GLN A 115 1.94 4.77 6.93
N TYR A 116 0.87 5.30 6.34
CA TYR A 116 0.41 4.88 5.01
C TYR A 116 1.51 5.12 3.97
N VAL A 117 2.15 6.29 4.00
CA VAL A 117 3.26 6.61 3.09
C VAL A 117 4.42 5.62 3.23
N ALA A 118 4.87 5.34 4.46
CA ALA A 118 5.94 4.37 4.70
C ALA A 118 5.56 2.95 4.27
N ARG A 119 4.35 2.50 4.64
CA ARG A 119 3.87 1.15 4.33
C ARG A 119 3.67 0.96 2.83
N SER A 120 3.20 1.97 2.10
CA SER A 120 3.11 1.94 0.64
C SER A 120 4.48 1.70 0.00
N ARG A 121 5.54 2.39 0.45
CA ARG A 121 6.91 2.11 -0.03
C ARG A 121 7.38 0.69 0.30
N MET A 122 7.04 0.17 1.48
CA MET A 122 7.32 -1.23 1.83
C MET A 122 6.55 -2.22 0.96
N VAL A 123 5.29 -1.90 0.61
CA VAL A 123 4.48 -2.69 -0.32
C VAL A 123 5.10 -2.69 -1.71
N ASP A 124 5.69 -1.60 -2.19
CA ASP A 124 6.41 -1.60 -3.48
C ASP A 124 7.54 -2.66 -3.48
N VAL A 125 8.29 -2.77 -2.37
CA VAL A 125 9.36 -3.76 -2.21
C VAL A 125 8.78 -5.17 -2.15
N MET A 126 7.83 -5.43 -1.25
CA MET A 126 7.22 -6.75 -1.08
C MET A 126 6.58 -7.26 -2.37
N SER A 127 5.87 -6.39 -3.07
CA SER A 127 5.26 -6.67 -4.37
C SER A 127 6.30 -7.03 -5.42
N SER A 128 7.42 -6.30 -5.46
CA SER A 128 8.52 -6.59 -6.38
C SER A 128 9.19 -7.93 -6.05
N LEU A 129 9.35 -8.25 -4.77
CA LEU A 129 9.89 -9.55 -4.33
C LEU A 129 8.98 -10.70 -4.73
N ASN A 130 7.68 -10.57 -4.53
CA ASN A 130 6.72 -11.57 -4.96
C ASN A 130 6.74 -11.73 -6.50
N ILE A 131 6.75 -10.63 -7.25
CA ILE A 131 6.79 -10.64 -8.71
C ILE A 131 8.05 -11.33 -9.26
N VAL A 132 9.22 -11.02 -8.72
CA VAL A 132 10.52 -11.49 -9.26
C VAL A 132 10.95 -12.84 -8.68
N TYR A 133 10.72 -13.07 -7.40
CA TYR A 133 11.20 -14.24 -6.67
C TYR A 133 10.09 -15.20 -6.22
N GLY A 134 8.81 -14.84 -6.37
CA GLY A 134 7.70 -15.62 -5.82
C GLY A 134 7.66 -15.61 -4.30
N ARG A 135 8.27 -14.62 -3.64
CA ARG A 135 8.35 -14.52 -2.18
C ARG A 135 7.29 -13.58 -1.62
N SER A 136 6.43 -14.11 -0.76
CA SER A 136 5.34 -13.38 -0.11
C SER A 136 5.78 -12.85 1.27
N CYS A 137 6.63 -11.83 1.30
CA CYS A 137 7.14 -11.26 2.56
C CYS A 137 6.08 -10.44 3.34
N ASP A 138 6.40 -9.99 4.55
CA ASP A 138 5.56 -9.10 5.38
C ASP A 138 6.37 -8.06 6.15
N PHE A 139 5.89 -6.82 6.27
CA PHE A 139 6.54 -5.78 7.08
C PHE A 139 6.11 -5.77 8.55
N ARG A 140 5.22 -6.69 8.97
CA ARG A 140 4.79 -6.88 10.37
C ARG A 140 5.79 -7.70 11.19
N GLY A 141 7.08 -7.48 10.97
CA GLY A 141 8.16 -8.11 11.74
C GLY A 141 8.36 -7.46 13.11
N ASP A 142 9.25 -8.07 13.89
CA ASP A 142 9.50 -7.71 15.29
C ASP A 142 10.41 -6.47 15.45
N SER A 143 11.09 -6.02 14.39
CA SER A 143 11.97 -4.85 14.43
C SER A 143 11.31 -3.61 13.82
N LEU A 144 11.28 -2.53 14.60
CA LEU A 144 10.85 -1.21 14.18
C LEU A 144 11.77 -0.15 14.80
N TYR A 145 12.46 0.58 13.93
CA TYR A 145 13.20 1.78 14.30
C TYR A 145 12.58 3.01 13.62
N ASN A 146 12.37 4.07 14.38
CA ASN A 146 11.90 5.36 13.86
C ASN A 146 12.79 6.49 14.36
N LEU A 147 13.16 7.40 13.46
CA LEU A 147 13.92 8.61 13.77
C LEU A 147 13.34 9.79 12.99
N THR A 148 13.38 10.99 13.55
CA THR A 148 13.05 12.23 12.83
C THR A 148 14.32 13.06 12.67
N ILE A 149 14.60 13.49 11.45
CA ILE A 149 15.77 14.32 11.12
C ILE A 149 15.33 15.59 10.36
N PRO A 150 16.14 16.66 10.38
CA PRO A 150 15.93 17.81 9.49
C PRO A 150 15.98 17.40 8.02
N LYS A 151 15.18 18.05 7.17
CA LYS A 151 15.24 17.89 5.70
C LYS A 151 16.24 18.90 5.13
N ASP A 152 17.52 18.54 5.13
CA ASP A 152 18.62 19.30 4.54
C ASP A 152 19.37 18.49 3.45
N GLU A 153 20.47 19.03 2.91
CA GLU A 153 21.27 18.37 1.86
C GLU A 153 21.87 17.01 2.31
N ARG A 154 21.95 16.74 3.61
CA ARG A 154 22.55 15.53 4.19
C ARG A 154 21.52 14.43 4.48
N VAL A 155 20.24 14.63 4.16
CA VAL A 155 19.17 13.65 4.43
C VAL A 155 19.53 12.25 3.95
N LYS A 156 20.11 12.13 2.75
CA LYS A 156 20.50 10.84 2.18
C LYS A 156 21.61 10.17 2.97
N ASP A 157 22.62 10.93 3.39
CA ASP A 157 23.74 10.43 4.18
C ASP A 157 23.27 10.03 5.58
N ASP A 158 22.48 10.87 6.24
CA ASP A 158 21.91 10.59 7.56
C ASP A 158 20.98 9.37 7.54
N PHE A 159 20.19 9.23 6.48
CA PHE A 159 19.34 8.06 6.27
C PHE A 159 20.15 6.79 6.07
N THR A 160 21.17 6.83 5.21
CA THR A 160 22.07 5.69 4.97
C THR A 160 22.81 5.29 6.25
N LEU A 161 23.32 6.27 7.00
CA LEU A 161 24.01 6.05 8.27
C LEU A 161 23.07 5.45 9.33
N ALA A 162 21.84 5.95 9.45
CA ALA A 162 20.83 5.39 10.34
C ALA A 162 20.54 3.92 9.98
N PHE A 163 20.36 3.65 8.68
CA PHE A 163 20.12 2.29 8.17
C PHE A 163 21.29 1.34 8.46
N MET A 164 22.52 1.76 8.19
CA MET A 164 23.72 0.93 8.45
C MET A 164 23.92 0.66 9.95
N ARG A 165 23.62 1.63 10.82
CA ARG A 165 23.71 1.45 12.28
C ARG A 165 22.71 0.42 12.77
N GLU A 166 21.48 0.49 12.28
CA GLU A 166 20.41 -0.42 12.71
C GLU A 166 20.64 -1.84 12.18
N THR A 167 21.01 -1.99 10.91
CA THR A 167 21.12 -3.29 10.23
C THR A 167 22.51 -3.94 10.33
N LYS A 168 23.52 -3.16 10.74
CA LYS A 168 24.95 -3.53 10.77
C LYS A 168 25.51 -3.98 9.42
N ILE A 169 24.85 -3.65 8.31
CA ILE A 169 25.22 -4.13 6.98
C ILE A 169 26.46 -3.41 6.43
N ARG A 170 27.19 -4.10 5.55
CA ARG A 170 28.08 -3.53 4.54
C ARG A 170 27.47 -3.73 3.15
N PHE A 171 27.30 -2.64 2.39
CA PHE A 171 26.69 -2.72 1.07
C PHE A 171 27.60 -3.39 0.04
N HIS A 172 26.98 -4.17 -0.86
CA HIS A 172 27.62 -4.73 -2.06
C HIS A 172 26.97 -4.07 -3.29
N TYR A 173 27.79 -3.67 -4.27
CA TYR A 173 27.35 -2.82 -5.40
C TYR A 173 27.16 -3.57 -6.73
N GLU A 174 27.19 -4.89 -6.72
CA GLU A 174 27.04 -5.68 -7.95
C GLU A 174 25.61 -6.22 -8.08
N TYR A 175 24.90 -5.73 -9.09
CA TYR A 175 23.55 -6.18 -9.42
C TYR A 175 23.60 -7.22 -10.54
N GLY A 176 23.15 -8.44 -10.26
CA GLY A 176 22.82 -9.44 -11.27
C GLY A 176 21.51 -9.11 -12.00
N ALA A 177 21.12 -9.98 -12.94
CA ALA A 177 19.94 -9.75 -13.78
C ALA A 177 18.63 -9.75 -12.97
N ARG A 178 18.51 -10.60 -11.94
CA ARG A 178 17.33 -10.64 -11.08
C ARG A 178 17.25 -9.41 -10.17
N GLU A 179 18.35 -8.92 -9.61
CA GLU A 179 18.32 -7.66 -8.84
C GLU A 179 17.96 -6.48 -9.75
N ARG A 180 18.46 -6.42 -10.99
CA ARG A 180 18.04 -5.37 -11.94
C ARG A 180 16.54 -5.42 -12.23
N SER A 181 15.97 -6.61 -12.39
CA SER A 181 14.52 -6.80 -12.56
C SER A 181 13.74 -6.35 -11.32
N LEU A 182 14.26 -6.67 -10.12
CA LEU A 182 13.66 -6.21 -8.87
C LEU A 182 13.66 -4.68 -8.77
N ILE A 183 14.79 -4.03 -9.04
CA ILE A 183 14.92 -2.57 -9.02
C ILE A 183 13.96 -1.94 -10.03
N PHE A 184 13.84 -2.53 -11.23
CA PHE A 184 12.86 -2.09 -12.22
C PHE A 184 11.45 -2.07 -11.63
N TRP A 185 11.00 -3.17 -11.00
CA TRP A 185 9.65 -3.25 -10.42
C TRP A 185 9.46 -2.33 -9.22
N VAL A 186 10.46 -2.21 -8.32
CA VAL A 186 10.41 -1.29 -7.18
C VAL A 186 10.22 0.16 -7.66
N ASN A 187 10.84 0.53 -8.77
CA ASN A 187 10.70 1.87 -9.34
C ASN A 187 9.37 2.09 -10.09
N LYS A 188 8.79 1.03 -10.67
CA LYS A 188 7.54 1.11 -11.43
C LYS A 188 6.29 1.08 -10.56
N ILE A 189 6.26 0.21 -9.56
CA ILE A 189 5.12 0.06 -8.65
C ILE A 189 4.96 1.33 -7.80
N ASN A 190 3.73 1.76 -7.60
CA ASN A 190 3.38 2.94 -6.79
C ASN A 190 2.19 2.62 -5.88
N ALA A 191 2.45 1.92 -4.77
CA ALA A 191 1.43 1.57 -3.80
C ALA A 191 0.97 2.75 -2.92
N LEU A 192 1.40 3.99 -3.21
CA LEU A 192 0.73 5.19 -2.69
C LEU A 192 -0.64 5.37 -3.34
N ASP A 193 -0.84 4.92 -4.59
CA ASP A 193 -2.18 4.81 -5.17
C ASP A 193 -2.94 3.65 -4.48
N PRO A 194 -4.11 3.92 -3.87
CA PRO A 194 -4.88 2.91 -3.14
C PRO A 194 -5.30 1.71 -3.99
N PHE A 195 -5.49 1.86 -5.30
CA PHE A 195 -5.78 0.74 -6.18
C PHE A 195 -4.60 -0.20 -6.28
N ILE A 196 -3.40 0.35 -6.56
CA ILE A 196 -2.17 -0.44 -6.65
C ILE A 196 -1.88 -1.11 -5.29
N HIS A 197 -2.04 -0.37 -4.19
CA HIS A 197 -1.92 -0.92 -2.84
C HIS A 197 -2.85 -2.12 -2.63
N ARG A 198 -4.16 -1.96 -2.93
CA ARG A 198 -5.17 -3.01 -2.72
C ARG A 198 -4.97 -4.20 -3.66
N ILE A 199 -4.52 -3.98 -4.89
CA ILE A 199 -4.17 -5.05 -5.84
C ILE A 199 -3.09 -5.94 -5.21
N PHE A 200 -1.99 -5.34 -4.77
CA PHE A 200 -0.89 -6.10 -4.19
C PHE A 200 -1.22 -6.71 -2.84
N PHE A 201 -2.00 -6.03 -2.00
CA PHE A 201 -2.51 -6.61 -0.76
C PHE A 201 -3.27 -7.92 -1.02
N ASN A 202 -4.25 -7.91 -1.93
CA ASN A 202 -5.05 -9.09 -2.23
C ASN A 202 -4.23 -10.18 -2.95
N TYR A 203 -3.31 -9.79 -3.83
CA TYR A 203 -2.48 -10.74 -4.57
C TYR A 203 -1.46 -11.45 -3.68
N ILE A 204 -0.71 -10.70 -2.86
CA ILE A 204 0.24 -11.28 -1.89
C ILE A 204 -0.51 -12.16 -0.88
N ASN A 205 -1.68 -11.72 -0.41
CA ASN A 205 -2.52 -12.55 0.45
C ASN A 205 -2.97 -13.85 -0.23
N ALA A 206 -3.34 -13.79 -1.52
CA ALA A 206 -3.67 -14.99 -2.29
C ALA A 206 -2.48 -15.96 -2.36
N CYS A 207 -1.26 -15.46 -2.62
CA CYS A 207 -0.06 -16.29 -2.63
C CYS A 207 0.20 -16.93 -1.26
N LYS A 208 0.11 -16.18 -0.16
CA LYS A 208 0.29 -16.73 1.20
C LYS A 208 -0.72 -17.83 1.54
N LEU A 209 -1.99 -17.63 1.15
CA LEU A 209 -3.04 -18.62 1.36
C LEU A 209 -2.78 -19.88 0.54
N TYR A 210 -2.37 -19.72 -0.71
CA TYR A 210 -2.02 -20.84 -1.59
C TYR A 210 -0.81 -21.62 -1.06
N ASP A 211 0.26 -20.93 -0.66
CA ASP A 211 1.45 -21.55 -0.02
C ASP A 211 1.07 -22.31 1.26
N GLY A 212 0.03 -21.84 1.97
CA GLY A 212 -0.53 -22.45 3.17
C GLY A 212 -1.59 -23.54 2.91
N GLN A 213 -1.84 -23.93 1.66
CA GLN A 213 -2.86 -24.92 1.25
C GLN A 213 -4.32 -24.50 1.56
N PHE A 214 -4.59 -23.19 1.59
CA PHE A 214 -5.92 -22.60 1.71
C PHE A 214 -6.43 -22.16 0.32
N ASP A 215 -6.65 -23.14 -0.58
CA ASP A 215 -6.92 -22.89 -2.00
C ASP A 215 -8.19 -22.05 -2.25
N GLU A 216 -9.26 -22.27 -1.48
CA GLU A 216 -10.54 -21.56 -1.64
C GLU A 216 -10.41 -20.07 -1.29
N GLU A 217 -9.77 -19.78 -0.16
CA GLU A 217 -9.49 -18.42 0.28
C GLU A 217 -8.47 -17.76 -0.67
N ALA A 218 -7.50 -18.52 -1.17
CA ALA A 218 -6.53 -18.06 -2.16
C ALA A 218 -7.23 -17.61 -3.44
N ILE A 219 -8.13 -18.44 -4.01
CA ILE A 219 -8.96 -18.12 -5.18
C ILE A 219 -9.83 -16.89 -4.93
N THR A 220 -10.46 -16.81 -3.75
CA THR A 220 -11.28 -15.66 -3.37
C THR A 220 -10.44 -14.37 -3.30
N SER A 221 -9.23 -14.43 -2.75
CA SER A 221 -8.31 -13.29 -2.68
C SER A 221 -7.74 -12.93 -4.06
N LEU A 222 -7.50 -13.93 -4.90
CA LEU A 222 -7.03 -13.76 -6.27
C LEU A 222 -8.09 -13.07 -7.15
N ASP A 223 -9.36 -13.46 -7.04
CA ASP A 223 -10.46 -12.80 -7.76
C ASP A 223 -10.68 -11.36 -7.28
N LYS A 224 -10.57 -11.10 -5.96
CA LYS A 224 -10.58 -9.73 -5.42
C LYS A 224 -9.51 -8.84 -6.04
N THR A 225 -8.34 -9.39 -6.39
CA THR A 225 -7.31 -8.66 -7.12
C THR A 225 -7.84 -8.17 -8.46
N VAL A 226 -8.52 -9.03 -9.23
CA VAL A 226 -9.14 -8.68 -10.51
C VAL A 226 -10.27 -7.67 -10.34
N ASP A 227 -11.06 -7.76 -9.27
CA ASP A 227 -12.11 -6.78 -8.96
C ASP A 227 -11.56 -5.39 -8.66
N VAL A 228 -10.43 -5.28 -7.95
CA VAL A 228 -9.77 -3.99 -7.74
C VAL A 228 -9.23 -3.43 -9.06
N ILE A 229 -8.71 -4.29 -9.95
CA ILE A 229 -8.27 -3.90 -11.31
C ILE A 229 -9.45 -3.36 -12.13
N GLN A 230 -10.64 -3.97 -12.02
CA GLN A 230 -11.85 -3.46 -12.66
C GLN A 230 -12.28 -2.10 -12.07
N GLN A 231 -12.16 -1.89 -10.77
CA GLN A 231 -12.41 -0.58 -10.14
C GLN A 231 -11.45 0.49 -10.68
N TYR A 232 -10.15 0.17 -10.75
CA TYR A 232 -9.16 1.04 -11.37
C TYR A 232 -9.53 1.39 -12.82
N ALA A 233 -9.92 0.40 -13.64
CA ALA A 233 -10.30 0.64 -15.03
C ALA A 233 -11.53 1.57 -15.15
N ARG A 234 -12.52 1.43 -14.26
CA ARG A 234 -13.66 2.36 -14.23
C ARG A 234 -13.25 3.78 -13.88
N GLU A 235 -12.46 3.94 -12.81
CA GLU A 235 -12.19 5.25 -12.23
C GLU A 235 -11.03 6.00 -12.91
N ARG A 236 -10.01 5.28 -13.40
CA ARG A 236 -8.82 5.87 -14.01
C ARG A 236 -8.81 5.81 -15.53
N MET A 237 -9.52 4.85 -16.13
CA MET A 237 -9.56 4.66 -17.58
C MET A 237 -10.95 4.98 -18.18
N SER A 238 -11.94 5.34 -17.34
CA SER A 238 -13.33 5.58 -17.75
C SER A 238 -14.00 4.40 -18.47
N ILE A 239 -13.53 3.18 -18.23
CA ILE A 239 -14.10 1.97 -18.83
C ILE A 239 -15.28 1.53 -18.00
N ASN A 240 -16.50 1.89 -18.42
CA ASN A 240 -17.73 1.58 -17.70
C ASN A 240 -18.64 0.68 -18.54
N GLY A 241 -18.96 -0.51 -18.03
CA GLY A 241 -19.94 -1.42 -18.62
C GLY A 241 -20.96 -1.89 -17.60
N THR A 242 -22.24 -1.83 -17.95
CA THR A 242 -23.35 -2.21 -17.05
C THR A 242 -23.45 -3.71 -16.82
N ASN A 243 -23.15 -4.54 -17.82
CA ASN A 243 -23.32 -6.01 -17.74
C ASN A 243 -22.04 -6.82 -18.00
N ASN A 244 -20.93 -6.17 -18.38
CA ASN A 244 -19.72 -6.89 -18.79
C ASN A 244 -18.41 -6.17 -18.44
N GLN A 245 -18.36 -5.58 -17.24
CA GLN A 245 -17.21 -4.80 -16.79
C GLN A 245 -15.89 -5.58 -16.85
N ARG A 246 -15.92 -6.87 -16.50
CA ARG A 246 -14.73 -7.74 -16.52
C ARG A 246 -14.17 -7.87 -17.91
N GLU A 247 -14.98 -8.28 -18.90
CA GLU A 247 -14.48 -8.43 -20.28
C GLU A 247 -13.96 -7.12 -20.87
N LEU A 248 -14.65 -6.00 -20.65
CA LEU A 248 -14.18 -4.68 -21.10
C LEU A 248 -12.82 -4.32 -20.50
N THR A 249 -12.63 -4.58 -19.20
CA THR A 249 -11.36 -4.36 -18.50
C THR A 249 -10.26 -5.23 -19.11
N LEU A 250 -10.53 -6.53 -19.31
CA LEU A 250 -9.55 -7.46 -19.88
C LEU A 250 -9.21 -7.13 -21.35
N ASN A 251 -10.17 -6.63 -22.12
CA ASN A 251 -9.96 -6.13 -23.48
C ASN A 251 -9.04 -4.90 -23.48
N ALA A 252 -9.27 -3.94 -22.58
CA ALA A 252 -8.47 -2.72 -22.50
C ALA A 252 -7.01 -2.99 -22.09
N PHE A 253 -6.78 -3.98 -21.23
CA PHE A 253 -5.43 -4.46 -20.92
C PHE A 253 -4.88 -5.44 -21.97
N GLY A 254 -5.57 -5.66 -23.09
CA GLY A 254 -5.09 -6.50 -24.18
C GLY A 254 -4.78 -7.94 -23.76
N MET A 255 -5.61 -8.51 -22.88
CA MET A 255 -5.51 -9.92 -22.52
C MET A 255 -5.92 -10.79 -23.72
N THR A 256 -5.26 -11.93 -23.90
CA THR A 256 -5.58 -12.89 -24.97
C THR A 256 -6.92 -13.60 -24.69
N ALA A 257 -7.48 -14.27 -25.71
CA ALA A 257 -8.74 -14.99 -25.56
C ALA A 257 -8.64 -16.12 -24.50
N SER A 258 -7.53 -16.87 -24.48
CA SER A 258 -7.31 -17.93 -23.47
C SER A 258 -7.20 -17.37 -22.06
N GLU A 259 -6.50 -16.25 -21.88
CA GLU A 259 -6.40 -15.58 -20.57
C GLU A 259 -7.76 -15.06 -20.09
N LYS A 260 -8.59 -14.53 -20.99
CA LYS A 260 -9.96 -14.11 -20.65
C LYS A 260 -10.80 -15.28 -20.17
N VAL A 261 -10.72 -16.43 -20.84
CA VAL A 261 -11.44 -17.65 -20.41
C VAL A 261 -11.01 -18.07 -19.02
N LEU A 262 -9.70 -18.08 -18.74
CA LEU A 262 -9.17 -18.40 -17.41
C LEU A 262 -9.67 -17.40 -16.35
N LEU A 263 -9.65 -16.10 -16.64
CA LEU A 263 -10.13 -15.09 -15.70
C LEU A 263 -11.64 -15.12 -15.52
N THR A 264 -12.44 -15.52 -16.51
CA THR A 264 -13.87 -15.78 -16.32
C THR A 264 -14.07 -17.00 -15.41
N ARG A 265 -13.30 -18.07 -15.64
CA ARG A 265 -13.35 -19.26 -14.79
C ARG A 265 -12.96 -18.98 -13.34
N LEU A 266 -12.02 -18.08 -13.10
CA LEU A 266 -11.68 -17.61 -11.74
C LEU A 266 -12.91 -17.03 -11.00
N TYR A 267 -13.72 -16.23 -11.69
CA TYR A 267 -14.94 -15.67 -11.13
C TYR A 267 -15.97 -16.76 -10.83
N ASP A 268 -16.12 -17.72 -11.74
CA ASP A 268 -17.04 -18.85 -11.56
C ASP A 268 -16.62 -19.69 -10.36
N LEU A 269 -15.33 -20.04 -10.24
CA LEU A 269 -14.77 -20.76 -9.10
C LEU A 269 -15.06 -20.03 -7.79
N ARG A 270 -14.78 -18.72 -7.72
CA ARG A 270 -15.09 -17.90 -6.55
C ARG A 270 -16.59 -17.93 -6.20
N ASN A 271 -17.49 -17.95 -7.17
CA ASN A 271 -18.93 -18.04 -6.92
C ASN A 271 -19.37 -19.44 -6.46
N PHE A 272 -18.77 -20.49 -7.00
CA PHE A 272 -19.04 -21.86 -6.53
C PHE A 272 -18.66 -22.02 -5.05
N PHE A 273 -17.53 -21.48 -4.61
CA PHE A 273 -17.06 -21.63 -3.22
C PHE A 273 -17.70 -20.61 -2.27
N GLY A 274 -17.69 -19.32 -2.64
CA GLY A 274 -18.20 -18.26 -1.76
C GLY A 274 -19.71 -18.10 -1.78
N GLY A 275 -20.38 -18.41 -2.91
CA GLY A 275 -21.82 -18.20 -3.09
C GLY A 275 -22.65 -19.46 -2.88
N HIS A 276 -22.10 -20.64 -3.21
CA HIS A 276 -22.82 -21.92 -3.15
C HIS A 276 -21.99 -23.07 -2.54
N PRO A 277 -21.47 -22.95 -1.30
CA PRO A 277 -20.56 -23.96 -0.71
C PRO A 277 -21.13 -25.38 -0.72
N SER A 278 -22.46 -25.52 -0.54
CA SER A 278 -23.17 -26.81 -0.51
C SER A 278 -23.21 -27.57 -1.83
N MET A 279 -22.85 -26.94 -2.95
CA MET A 279 -22.79 -27.55 -4.29
C MET A 279 -21.36 -27.98 -4.67
N SER A 280 -20.37 -27.68 -3.82
CA SER A 280 -18.97 -28.04 -4.05
C SER A 280 -18.57 -29.28 -3.24
N LYS A 281 -17.85 -30.20 -3.88
CA LYS A 281 -17.05 -31.21 -3.15
C LYS A 281 -15.77 -30.55 -2.68
N TRP A 282 -15.90 -29.70 -1.66
CA TRP A 282 -14.81 -28.88 -1.13
C TRP A 282 -13.55 -29.69 -0.79
N TRP A 283 -13.71 -30.98 -0.43
CA TRP A 283 -12.60 -31.88 -0.10
C TRP A 283 -11.82 -32.43 -1.33
N ASP A 284 -12.37 -32.37 -2.55
CA ASP A 284 -11.72 -32.88 -3.79
C ASP A 284 -11.17 -31.72 -4.66
N LEU A 285 -11.19 -30.47 -4.17
CA LEU A 285 -10.99 -29.26 -4.97
C LEU A 285 -9.57 -29.14 -5.54
N SER A 286 -8.57 -29.31 -4.68
CA SER A 286 -7.17 -29.29 -5.08
C SER A 286 -6.90 -30.38 -6.11
N GLU A 287 -7.49 -31.57 -5.94
CA GLU A 287 -7.34 -32.70 -6.88
C GLU A 287 -8.01 -32.44 -8.24
N ILE A 288 -9.16 -31.75 -8.27
CA ILE A 288 -9.91 -31.50 -9.51
C ILE A 288 -9.32 -30.32 -10.31
N PHE A 289 -8.76 -29.32 -9.63
CA PHE A 289 -8.39 -28.04 -10.24
C PHE A 289 -6.92 -27.65 -10.10
N GLU A 290 -6.03 -28.52 -9.59
CA GLU A 290 -4.61 -28.22 -9.31
C GLU A 290 -3.91 -27.45 -10.46
N GLY A 291 -3.98 -28.00 -11.68
CA GLY A 291 -3.34 -27.41 -12.85
C GLY A 291 -3.98 -26.11 -13.35
N ASP A 292 -5.24 -25.87 -13.00
CA ASP A 292 -5.93 -24.63 -13.30
C ASP A 292 -5.51 -23.52 -12.33
N ILE A 293 -5.32 -23.82 -11.04
CA ILE A 293 -4.98 -22.83 -10.00
C ILE A 293 -3.65 -22.13 -10.32
N GLU A 294 -2.60 -22.88 -10.63
CA GLU A 294 -1.31 -22.28 -11.02
C GLU A 294 -1.45 -21.37 -12.24
N SER A 295 -2.21 -21.82 -13.24
CA SER A 295 -2.47 -21.04 -14.46
C SER A 295 -3.23 -19.74 -14.16
N LEU A 296 -4.15 -19.75 -13.19
CA LEU A 296 -4.87 -18.55 -12.74
C LEU A 296 -3.93 -17.53 -12.11
N PHE A 297 -3.03 -17.97 -11.22
CA PHE A 297 -2.04 -17.09 -10.59
C PHE A 297 -1.13 -16.44 -11.64
N GLU A 298 -0.66 -17.19 -12.62
CA GLU A 298 0.19 -16.66 -13.70
C GLU A 298 -0.54 -15.65 -14.58
N VAL A 299 -1.82 -15.90 -14.93
CA VAL A 299 -2.61 -14.95 -15.73
C VAL A 299 -2.88 -13.66 -14.94
N VAL A 300 -3.22 -13.76 -13.64
CA VAL A 300 -3.43 -12.58 -12.80
C VAL A 300 -2.13 -11.80 -12.62
N LYS A 301 -0.98 -12.48 -12.44
CA LYS A 301 0.33 -11.84 -12.40
C LYS A 301 0.64 -11.05 -13.67
N ARG A 302 0.34 -11.61 -14.85
CA ARG A 302 0.47 -10.90 -16.13
C ARG A 302 -0.47 -9.69 -16.21
N LEU A 303 -1.70 -9.80 -15.71
CA LEU A 303 -2.62 -8.66 -15.63
C LEU A 303 -2.08 -7.55 -14.70
N ILE A 304 -1.51 -7.92 -13.55
CA ILE A 304 -0.84 -7.00 -12.61
C ILE A 304 0.29 -6.24 -13.31
N TYR A 305 1.12 -6.91 -14.13
CA TYR A 305 2.17 -6.22 -14.89
C TYR A 305 1.60 -5.14 -15.79
N LYS A 306 0.50 -5.44 -16.49
CA LYS A 306 -0.10 -4.49 -17.42
C LYS A 306 -0.70 -3.28 -16.72
N ILE A 307 -1.40 -3.47 -15.60
CA ILE A 307 -1.94 -2.35 -14.83
C ILE A 307 -0.84 -1.49 -14.19
N VAL A 308 0.23 -2.10 -13.66
CA VAL A 308 1.38 -1.34 -13.11
C VAL A 308 2.04 -0.49 -14.19
N LEU A 309 2.27 -1.05 -15.38
CA LEU A 309 2.84 -0.29 -16.49
C LEU A 309 1.89 0.81 -16.98
N HIS A 310 0.58 0.56 -16.99
CA HIS A 310 -0.41 1.59 -17.31
C HIS A 310 -0.43 2.71 -16.27
N GLU A 311 -0.50 2.40 -14.97
CA GLU A 311 -0.44 3.40 -13.89
C GLU A 311 0.85 4.20 -13.98
N ASN A 312 1.99 3.55 -14.20
CA ASN A 312 3.27 4.25 -14.28
C ASN A 312 3.32 5.28 -15.42
N ASN A 313 2.69 4.99 -16.56
CA ASN A 313 2.63 5.90 -17.71
C ASN A 313 1.53 6.97 -17.59
N ASN A 314 0.54 6.77 -16.71
CA ASN A 314 -0.63 7.63 -16.54
C ASN A 314 -0.80 8.04 -15.07
N ARG A 315 0.33 8.23 -14.38
CA ARG A 315 0.38 8.36 -12.92
C ARG A 315 -0.43 9.57 -12.47
N VAL A 316 -1.33 9.33 -11.52
CA VAL A 316 -2.15 10.37 -10.89
C VAL A 316 -1.61 10.74 -9.51
N ILE A 317 -1.04 9.78 -8.79
CA ILE A 317 -0.49 9.98 -7.45
C ILE A 317 1.03 10.01 -7.54
N GLU A 318 1.65 11.16 -7.27
CA GLU A 318 3.11 11.26 -7.33
C GLU A 318 3.76 10.39 -6.25
N LYS A 319 4.79 9.62 -6.65
CA LYS A 319 5.44 8.64 -5.78
C LYS A 319 6.43 9.32 -4.83
N ASN A 320 7.18 10.28 -5.35
CA ASN A 320 8.24 11.00 -4.64
C ASN A 320 8.03 12.51 -4.80
N PRO A 321 7.04 13.10 -4.10
CA PRO A 321 6.78 14.52 -4.20
C PRO A 321 7.91 15.35 -3.59
N SER A 322 8.19 16.52 -4.16
CA SER A 322 9.14 17.50 -3.60
C SER A 322 8.65 18.08 -2.28
N SER A 323 7.35 18.36 -2.17
CA SER A 323 6.65 18.86 -0.98
C SER A 323 5.57 17.88 -0.53
N TRP A 324 5.63 17.46 0.74
CA TRP A 324 4.58 16.62 1.30
C TRP A 324 3.35 17.44 1.68
N SER A 325 3.50 18.74 1.96
CA SER A 325 2.34 19.61 2.19
C SER A 325 1.50 19.79 0.93
N GLU A 326 2.13 20.07 -0.22
CA GLU A 326 1.40 20.18 -1.51
C GLU A 326 0.73 18.85 -1.87
N TRP A 327 1.47 17.74 -1.73
CA TRP A 327 0.93 16.40 -1.94
C TRP A 327 -0.28 16.13 -1.03
N PHE A 328 -0.20 16.50 0.25
CA PHE A 328 -1.32 16.35 1.18
C PHE A 328 -2.53 17.18 0.76
N GLU A 329 -2.33 18.44 0.32
CA GLU A 329 -3.45 19.30 -0.09
C GLU A 329 -4.24 18.72 -1.26
N GLU A 330 -3.54 18.11 -2.22
CA GLU A 330 -4.12 17.43 -3.39
C GLU A 330 -4.81 16.11 -3.01
N HIS A 331 -4.28 15.40 -2.02
CA HIS A 331 -4.62 14.00 -1.75
C HIS A 331 -5.25 13.73 -0.36
N SER A 332 -5.56 14.77 0.41
CA SER A 332 -6.13 14.67 1.77
C SER A 332 -7.41 13.83 1.84
N MET A 333 -8.29 13.94 0.85
CA MET A 333 -9.50 13.10 0.76
C MET A 333 -9.19 11.62 0.52
N MET A 334 -8.20 11.32 -0.32
CA MET A 334 -7.76 9.95 -0.55
C MET A 334 -7.19 9.36 0.74
N LEU A 335 -6.38 10.13 1.48
CA LEU A 335 -5.88 9.71 2.79
C LEU A 335 -7.03 9.45 3.76
N TRP A 336 -8.01 10.36 3.87
CA TRP A 336 -9.21 10.14 4.69
C TRP A 336 -9.90 8.83 4.40
N GLU A 337 -10.16 8.54 3.12
CA GLU A 337 -10.86 7.32 2.71
C GLU A 337 -10.02 6.05 2.92
N THR A 338 -8.69 6.17 2.94
CA THR A 338 -7.77 5.03 3.01
C THR A 338 -7.33 4.71 4.44
N VAL A 339 -7.08 5.74 5.27
CA VAL A 339 -6.48 5.58 6.60
C VAL A 339 -7.47 5.80 7.73
N TRP A 340 -8.60 6.48 7.48
CA TRP A 340 -9.58 6.77 8.53
C TRP A 340 -10.75 5.79 8.49
N PHE A 341 -11.03 5.17 9.63
CA PHE A 341 -11.95 4.05 9.76
C PHE A 341 -13.44 4.45 9.84
N GLU A 342 -13.83 5.59 9.26
CA GLU A 342 -15.22 6.12 9.30
C GLU A 342 -16.25 5.08 8.81
N LYS A 343 -15.84 4.22 7.87
CA LYS A 343 -16.71 3.18 7.28
C LYS A 343 -16.66 1.84 8.03
N ILE A 344 -15.70 1.60 8.91
CA ILE A 344 -15.58 0.31 9.61
C ILE A 344 -16.62 0.21 10.73
N GLU A 345 -16.82 1.28 11.52
CA GLU A 345 -17.79 1.25 12.63
C GLU A 345 -19.25 1.12 12.19
N LYS A 346 -19.61 1.58 10.99
CA LYS A 346 -20.98 1.47 10.46
C LYS A 346 -21.40 0.03 10.14
N HIS A 347 -20.44 -0.90 10.01
CA HIS A 347 -20.70 -2.30 9.72
C HIS A 347 -20.49 -3.23 10.93
N ILE A 348 -20.14 -2.67 12.10
CA ILE A 348 -19.90 -3.41 13.35
C ILE A 348 -21.01 -3.16 14.39
N ARG A 349 -22.06 -2.39 14.04
CA ARG A 349 -23.25 -2.22 14.89
C ARG A 349 -24.44 -3.01 14.41
#